data_AF-X6JW13-F1
#
_entry.id   AF-X6JW13-F1
#
_cell.length_a   1.000
_cell.length_b   1.000
_cell.length_c   1.000
_cell.angle_alpha   90.00
_cell.angle_beta   90.00
_cell.angle_gamma   90.00
#
_symmetry.space_group_name_H-M   'P 1'
#
loop_
_entity.id
_entity.type
_entity.pdbx_description
1 polymer ?
#
loop_
_entity_poly.entity_id
_entity_poly.type
_entity_poly.pdbx_seq_one_letter_code
_entity_poly.pdbx_strand_id
1 'polypeptide(L)'
;MPQKTLADTLAARETLYVNCGHPMCCKSTKLDVQALIDKLGPDHGSMHWDLVGVFGCSRCKAASRDRRPVFFTFIPDYAGDQERRNRDWKPTFDRR
;
A
#
# COMPACT_ATOMS: atom_id res chain seq x y z
N MET A 1 -7.33 -18.86 -5.19
CA MET A 1 -6.68 -17.67 -5.78
C MET A 1 -5.28 -17.63 -5.24
N PRO A 2 -4.23 -17.48 -6.08
CA PRO A 2 -2.87 -17.34 -5.56
C PRO A 2 -2.80 -16.11 -4.66
N GLN A 3 -2.14 -16.26 -3.50
CA GLN A 3 -1.97 -15.19 -2.54
C GLN A 3 -0.91 -14.22 -3.06
N LYS A 4 -1.25 -12.93 -3.12
CA LYS A 4 -0.33 -11.90 -3.60
C LYS A 4 0.84 -11.74 -2.64
N THR A 5 2.05 -11.70 -3.17
CA THR A 5 3.30 -11.54 -2.39
C THR A 5 3.77 -10.09 -2.35
N LEU A 6 4.73 -9.79 -1.47
CA LEU A 6 5.41 -8.50 -1.45
C LEU A 6 6.20 -8.27 -2.76
N ALA A 7 6.81 -9.31 -3.32
CA ALA A 7 7.47 -9.24 -4.63
C ALA A 7 6.47 -8.85 -5.74
N ASP A 8 5.28 -9.44 -5.77
CA ASP A 8 4.23 -9.07 -6.75
C ASP A 8 3.80 -7.61 -6.58
N THR A 9 3.71 -7.13 -5.34
CA THR A 9 3.32 -5.75 -5.01
C THR A 9 4.37 -4.76 -5.52
N LEU A 10 5.66 -5.08 -5.32
CA LEU A 10 6.77 -4.29 -5.83
C LEU A 10 6.81 -4.29 -7.37
N ALA A 11 6.67 -5.47 -7.98
CA ALA A 11 6.68 -5.62 -9.43
C ALA A 11 5.52 -4.87 -10.10
N ALA A 12 4.34 -4.85 -9.47
CA ALA A 12 3.18 -4.08 -9.90
C ALA A 12 3.31 -2.56 -9.63
N ARG A 13 4.41 -2.11 -9.01
CA ARG A 13 4.66 -0.70 -8.65
C ARG A 13 3.55 -0.09 -7.78
N GLU A 14 2.89 -0.93 -6.99
CA GLU A 14 1.80 -0.50 -6.14
C GLU A 14 2.32 0.29 -4.94
N THR A 15 1.55 1.29 -4.54
CA THR A 15 1.83 2.01 -3.30
C THR A 15 0.97 1.47 -2.17
N LEU A 16 1.63 1.08 -1.09
CA LEU A 16 0.99 0.60 0.13
C LEU A 16 1.07 1.63 1.25
N TYR A 17 -0.05 1.94 1.88
CA TYR A 17 -0.10 2.72 3.11
C TYR A 17 -0.55 1.85 4.28
N VAL A 18 0.04 2.07 5.45
CA VAL A 18 -0.46 1.58 6.73
C VAL A 18 -1.14 2.73 7.48
N ASN A 19 -2.37 2.48 7.94
CA ASN A 19 -3.21 3.45 8.63
C ASN A 19 -3.47 2.96 10.06
N CYS A 20 -3.28 3.83 11.05
CA CYS A 20 -3.64 3.52 12.41
C CYS A 20 -5.16 3.47 12.57
N GLY A 21 -5.71 2.37 13.10
CA GLY A 21 -7.14 2.22 13.35
C GLY A 21 -7.67 2.97 14.58
N HIS A 22 -6.83 3.73 15.29
CA HIS A 22 -7.30 4.54 16.42
C HIS A 22 -7.93 5.84 15.90
N PRO A 23 -9.21 6.14 16.19
CA PRO A 23 -9.93 7.29 15.62
C PRO A 23 -9.23 8.64 15.84
N MET A 24 -8.65 8.85 17.03
CA MET A 24 -7.93 10.09 17.37
C MET A 24 -6.46 10.14 16.91
N CYS A 25 -5.95 9.14 16.19
CA CYS A 25 -4.57 9.14 15.74
C CYS A 25 -4.44 9.67 14.31
N CYS A 26 -5.36 9.27 13.41
CA CYS A 26 -5.37 9.62 11.98
C CYS A 26 -4.02 9.43 11.25
N LYS A 27 -3.10 8.64 11.81
CA LYS A 27 -1.76 8.50 11.24
C LYS A 27 -1.81 7.52 10.08
N SER A 28 -1.38 7.98 8.92
CA SER A 28 -1.09 7.15 7.74
C SER A 28 0.40 7.22 7.44
N THR A 29 0.98 6.13 6.94
CA THR A 29 2.40 6.08 6.57
C THR A 29 2.54 5.26 5.31
N LYS A 30 3.18 5.85 4.28
CA LYS A 30 3.57 5.12 3.08
C LYS A 30 4.63 4.10 3.48
N LEU A 31 4.40 2.85 3.12
CA LEU A 31 5.36 1.78 3.33
C LEU A 31 6.38 1.77 2.19
N ASP A 32 7.63 1.57 2.56
CA ASP A 32 8.68 1.16 1.64
C ASP A 32 8.58 -0.36 1.47
N VAL A 33 8.09 -0.80 0.30
CA VAL A 33 7.88 -2.22 0.00
C VAL A 33 9.21 -2.96 -0.08
N GLN A 34 10.28 -2.33 -0.57
CA GLN A 34 11.60 -2.95 -0.63
C GLN A 34 12.13 -3.21 0.78
N ALA A 35 12.07 -2.21 1.65
CA ALA A 35 12.46 -2.38 3.05
C ALA A 35 11.59 -3.41 3.80
N LEU A 36 10.37 -3.67 3.33
CA LEU A 36 9.50 -4.71 3.86
C LEU A 36 9.93 -6.10 3.37
N ILE A 37 10.28 -6.23 2.09
CA ILE A 37 10.84 -7.45 1.50
C ILE A 37 12.15 -7.82 2.22
N ASP A 38 13.02 -6.85 2.47
CA ASP A 38 14.30 -7.09 3.14
C ASP A 38 14.12 -7.65 4.57
N LYS A 39 12.97 -7.39 5.20
CA LYS A 39 12.65 -7.84 6.57
C LYS A 39 11.82 -9.12 6.62
N LEU A 40 10.87 -9.30 5.71
CA LEU A 40 9.86 -10.36 5.75
C LEU A 40 10.08 -11.44 4.68
N GLY A 41 10.90 -11.15 3.68
CA GLY A 41 11.14 -11.99 2.51
C GLY A 41 10.24 -11.61 1.32
N PRO A 42 10.71 -11.87 0.07
CA PRO A 42 9.97 -11.53 -1.15
C PRO A 42 8.67 -12.32 -1.31
N ASP A 43 8.66 -13.58 -0.86
CA ASP A 43 7.51 -14.49 -0.96
C ASP A 43 6.46 -14.29 0.14
N HIS A 44 6.70 -13.36 1.08
CA HIS A 44 5.74 -13.07 2.13
C HIS A 44 4.45 -12.51 1.55
N GLY A 45 3.30 -12.95 2.08
CA GLY A 45 2.00 -12.43 1.67
C GLY A 45 1.87 -10.92 1.91
N SER A 46 1.27 -10.20 0.97
CA SER A 46 1.10 -8.75 1.06
C SER A 46 -0.30 -8.31 1.44
N MET A 47 -1.22 -9.24 1.77
CA MET A 47 -2.60 -8.91 2.09
C MET A 47 -2.77 -8.48 3.55
N HIS A 48 -3.96 -7.94 3.89
CA HIS A 48 -4.24 -7.42 5.23
C HIS A 48 -3.89 -8.40 6.35
N TRP A 49 -4.33 -9.66 6.24
CA TRP A 49 -4.10 -10.68 7.27
C TRP A 49 -2.63 -11.05 7.43
N ASP A 50 -1.84 -10.92 6.36
CA ASP A 50 -0.40 -11.21 6.39
C ASP A 50 0.37 -10.12 7.12
N LEU A 51 -0.07 -8.87 6.99
CA LEU A 51 0.67 -7.72 7.49
C LEU A 51 0.15 -7.18 8.83
N VAL A 52 -1.13 -7.34 9.16
CA VAL A 52 -1.76 -6.68 10.33
C VAL A 52 -1.09 -7.04 11.66
N GLY A 53 -0.55 -8.26 11.79
CA GLY A 53 0.19 -8.71 12.98
C GLY A 53 1.58 -8.11 13.12
N VAL A 54 2.19 -7.66 12.02
CA VAL A 54 3.56 -7.12 11.97
C VAL A 54 3.60 -5.66 12.43
N PHE A 55 2.51 -4.91 12.20
CA PHE A 55 2.48 -3.48 12.42
C PHE A 55 1.83 -3.05 13.75
N GLY A 56 2.30 -1.91 14.26
CA GLY A 56 1.73 -1.22 15.40
C GLY A 56 2.00 0.28 15.31
N CYS A 57 1.08 1.10 15.79
CA CYS A 57 1.26 2.55 15.75
C CYS A 57 2.17 3.03 16.89
N SER A 58 3.39 3.43 16.54
CA SER A 58 4.36 3.99 17.50
C SER A 58 3.85 5.24 18.21
N ARG A 59 3.04 6.08 17.53
CA ARG A 59 2.44 7.28 18.12
C ARG A 59 1.40 6.94 19.19
N CYS A 60 0.54 5.94 18.95
CA CYS A 60 -0.41 5.47 19.96
C CYS A 60 0.32 4.80 21.13
N LYS A 61 1.38 4.04 20.85
CA LYS A 61 2.22 3.45 21.90
C LYS A 61 2.86 4.52 22.79
N ALA A 62 3.42 5.58 22.21
CA ALA A 62 4.03 6.68 22.96
C ALA A 62 3.00 7.48 23.78
N ALA A 63 1.75 7.57 23.31
CA ALA A 63 0.66 8.25 24.00
C ALA A 63 -0.12 7.34 24.98
N SER A 64 0.38 6.12 25.25
CA SER A 64 -0.30 5.13 26.10
C SER A 64 -1.77 4.88 25.74
N ARG A 65 -2.09 4.94 24.44
CA ARG A 65 -3.44 4.66 23.92
C ARG A 65 -3.63 3.17 23.69
N ASP A 66 -4.89 2.74 23.61
CA ASP A 66 -5.21 1.36 23.28
C ASP A 66 -4.64 0.96 21.92
N ARG A 67 -4.09 -0.25 21.84
CA ARG A 67 -3.56 -0.80 20.61
C ARG A 67 -4.73 -1.25 19.73
N ARG A 68 -5.09 -0.42 18.76
CA ARG A 68 -6.01 -0.80 17.69
C ARG A 68 -5.28 -1.49 16.52
N PRO A 69 -5.95 -2.42 15.82
CA PRO A 69 -5.45 -2.93 14.54
C PRO A 69 -5.14 -1.79 13.57
N VAL A 70 -4.19 -2.03 12.67
CA VAL A 70 -3.94 -1.15 11.53
C VAL A 70 -4.75 -1.61 10.32
N PHE A 71 -4.97 -0.72 9.38
CA PHE A 71 -5.60 -1.03 8.09
C PHE A 71 -4.68 -0.62 6.96
N PHE A 72 -4.79 -1.28 5.82
CA PHE A 72 -3.92 -1.03 4.67
C PHE A 72 -4.71 -0.41 3.53
N THR A 73 -4.11 0.55 2.86
CA THR A 73 -4.64 1.12 1.61
C THR A 73 -3.67 0.77 0.49
N PHE A 74 -4.17 0.00 -0.48
CA PHE A 74 -3.45 -0.34 -1.69
C PHE A 74 -3.85 0.62 -2.79
N ILE A 75 -2.86 1.25 -3.42
CA ILE A 75 -3.05 2.16 -4.53
C ILE A 75 -2.32 1.57 -5.74
N PRO A 76 -3.05 1.19 -6.80
CA PRO A 76 -2.46 0.76 -8.08
C PRO A 76 -1.51 1.82 -8.66
N ASP A 77 -0.60 1.40 -9.55
CA ASP A 77 0.21 2.33 -10.36
C ASP A 77 -0.66 3.02 -11.43
N TYR A 78 -1.56 3.89 -10.98
CA TYR A 78 -2.44 4.63 -11.87
C TYR A 78 -1.65 5.43 -12.91
N ALA A 79 -0.47 5.97 -12.55
CA ALA A 79 0.34 6.70 -13.50
C ALA A 79 0.81 5.80 -14.65
N GLY A 80 1.39 4.65 -14.34
CA GLY A 80 1.80 3.66 -15.35
C GLY A 80 0.62 3.10 -16.15
N ASP A 81 -0.52 2.87 -15.50
CA ASP A 81 -1.75 2.41 -16.16
C ASP A 81 -2.29 3.45 -17.15
N GLN A 82 -2.34 4.72 -16.74
CA GLN A 82 -2.78 5.83 -17.58
C GLN A 82 -1.84 6.04 -18.76
N GLU A 83 -0.52 6.00 -18.54
CA GLU A 83 0.46 6.12 -19.62
C GLU A 83 0.28 5.02 -20.66
N ARG A 84 0.18 3.75 -20.24
CA ARG A 84 -0.06 2.64 -21.16
C ARG A 84 -1.37 2.78 -21.93
N ARG A 85 -2.45 3.15 -21.23
CA ARG A 85 -3.78 3.31 -21.85
C ARG A 85 -3.82 4.45 -22.85
N ASN A 86 -3.17 5.57 -22.51
CA ASN A 86 -3.27 6.81 -23.28
C ASN A 86 -2.18 6.93 -24.36
N ARG A 87 -1.22 6.00 -24.43
CA ARG A 87 -0.10 6.03 -25.39
C ARG A 87 -0.54 6.27 -26.83
N ASP A 88 -1.61 5.60 -27.26
CA ASP A 88 -2.14 5.66 -28.62
C ASP A 88 -3.42 6.52 -28.70
N TRP A 89 -3.86 7.07 -27.57
CA TRP A 89 -5.07 7.88 -27.49
C TRP A 89 -4.81 9.27 -28.05
N LYS A 90 -5.63 9.70 -29.01
CA LYS A 90 -5.60 11.06 -29.57
C LYS A 90 -6.87 11.80 -29.15
N PRO A 91 -6.77 12.98 -28.52
CA PRO A 91 -7.94 13.78 -28.22
C PRO A 91 -8.68 14.14 -29.52
N THR A 92 -10.00 13.99 -29.53
CA THR A 92 -10.85 14.39 -30.66
C THR A 92 -11.43 15.79 -30.48
N PHE A 93 -11.01 16.51 -29.43
CA PHE A 93 -11.57 17.80 -29.04
C PHE A 93 -11.37 18.90 -30.09
N ASP A 94 -10.34 18.79 -30.94
CA ASP A 94 -9.98 19.79 -31.96
C ASP A 94 -10.57 19.53 -33.36
N ARG A 95 -11.40 18.49 -33.53
CA ARG A 95 -12.11 18.28 -34.80
C ARG A 95 -13.35 19.17 -34.85
N ARG A 96 -13.17 20.40 -35.32
CA ARG A 96 -14.26 21.33 -35.67
C ARG A 96 -14.49 21.36 -37.18
#